data_AF-A0A7X7TUT5-F1
#
_entry.id   AF-A0A7X7TUT5-F1
#
_cell.length_a   1.000
_cell.length_b   1.000
_cell.length_c   1.000
_cell.angle_alpha   90.00
_cell.angle_beta   90.00
_cell.angle_gamma   90.00
#
_symmetry.space_group_name_H-M   'P 1'
#
loop_
_entity.id
_entity.type
_entity.pdbx_description
1 polymer ?
#
loop_
_entity_poly.entity_id
_entity_poly.type
_entity_poly.pdbx_seq_one_letter_code
_entity_poly.pdbx_strand_id
1 'polypeptide(L)'
;MEKAIVVSSYKNLLEEMDGYDIIYLGDEFCPNFITLDDLLKLKNIRKKKVFLTPMVTDREIQKIISILDFNKKNILFDEITINDIGLLKYIYDNKIDIKINIGRILLLSLSSSITSNYFINMFKKLNISSFEIDSADHLKYINNLKNKISLHTPYRYITMTRFCPSAKNRWIKDCRNRCSKRYMLLQSKLFGNIFINGNAYFYRDEPLLTDTRITRIIESK
;
A
#
# COMPACT_ATOMS: atom_id res chain seq x y z
N MET A 1 -9.27 -10.77 -14.14
CA MET A 1 -9.01 -9.81 -13.06
C MET A 1 -8.03 -10.47 -12.11
N GLU A 2 -6.88 -9.85 -11.86
CA GLU A 2 -5.82 -10.41 -11.01
C GLU A 2 -6.26 -10.39 -9.54
N LYS A 3 -6.00 -11.46 -8.79
CA LYS A 3 -6.19 -11.49 -7.33
C LYS A 3 -4.86 -11.26 -6.63
N ALA A 4 -4.83 -10.33 -5.70
CA ALA A 4 -3.68 -9.99 -4.89
C ALA A 4 -3.97 -10.18 -3.40
N ILE A 5 -2.97 -10.63 -2.66
CA ILE A 5 -3.03 -10.70 -1.20
C ILE A 5 -1.98 -9.78 -0.59
N VAL A 6 -2.35 -9.05 0.47
CA VAL A 6 -1.38 -8.26 1.24
C VAL A 6 -0.80 -9.09 2.36
N VAL A 7 0.50 -9.33 2.25
CA VAL A 7 1.24 -10.14 3.20
C VAL A 7 2.27 -9.28 3.88
N SER A 8 2.18 -9.35 5.19
CA SER A 8 2.86 -8.45 6.08
C SER A 8 4.08 -9.15 6.73
N SER A 9 4.08 -10.48 6.83
CA SER A 9 5.27 -11.24 7.24
C SER A 9 5.49 -12.49 6.39
N TYR A 10 6.76 -12.90 6.23
CA TYR A 10 7.12 -14.15 5.54
C TYR A 10 6.44 -15.38 6.15
N LYS A 11 6.28 -15.41 7.48
CA LYS A 11 5.77 -16.57 8.22
C LYS A 11 4.36 -16.97 7.76
N ASN A 12 3.51 -15.98 7.51
CA ASN A 12 2.13 -16.19 7.10
C ASN A 12 1.99 -16.41 5.58
N LEU A 13 3.01 -16.06 4.81
CA LEU A 13 2.90 -16.03 3.36
C LEU A 13 2.63 -17.39 2.73
N LEU A 14 3.38 -18.41 3.17
CA LEU A 14 3.33 -19.74 2.53
C LEU A 14 1.95 -20.38 2.65
N GLU A 15 1.24 -20.10 3.74
CA GLU A 15 -0.12 -20.62 3.98
C GLU A 15 -1.19 -19.80 3.25
N GLU A 16 -0.97 -18.49 3.07
CA GLU A 16 -2.01 -17.58 2.58
C GLU A 16 -1.92 -17.28 1.08
N MET A 17 -0.80 -17.57 0.41
CA MET A 17 -0.56 -17.17 -0.98
C MET A 17 -1.34 -17.97 -2.02
N ASP A 18 -1.86 -19.15 -1.68
CA ASP A 18 -2.56 -20.03 -2.62
C ASP A 18 -3.86 -19.37 -3.11
N GLY A 19 -4.11 -19.49 -4.42
CA GLY A 19 -5.25 -18.83 -5.08
C GLY A 19 -5.06 -17.36 -5.46
N TYR A 20 -3.91 -16.75 -5.16
CA TYR A 20 -3.57 -15.38 -5.56
C TYR A 20 -2.49 -15.34 -6.65
N ASP A 21 -2.60 -14.36 -7.56
CA ASP A 21 -1.66 -14.12 -8.66
C ASP A 21 -0.50 -13.21 -8.23
N ILE A 22 -0.77 -12.31 -7.29
CA ILE A 22 0.13 -11.22 -6.88
C ILE A 22 0.27 -11.20 -5.37
N ILE A 23 1.50 -10.98 -4.90
CA ILE A 23 1.82 -10.82 -3.49
C ILE A 23 2.22 -9.38 -3.23
N TYR A 24 1.46 -8.70 -2.38
CA TYR A 24 1.80 -7.38 -1.86
C TYR A 24 2.65 -7.55 -0.61
N LEU A 25 3.88 -7.05 -0.67
CA LEU A 25 4.90 -7.15 0.37
C LEU A 25 5.00 -5.81 1.09
N GLY A 26 4.45 -5.73 2.29
CA GLY A 26 4.70 -4.62 3.18
C GLY A 26 3.48 -4.30 4.00
N ASP A 27 3.44 -3.05 4.45
CA ASP A 27 2.26 -2.48 5.04
C ASP A 27 2.13 -1.03 4.59
N GLU A 28 0.92 -0.62 4.25
CA GLU A 28 0.62 0.73 3.78
C GLU A 28 0.57 1.75 4.94
N PHE A 29 0.52 1.28 6.18
CA PHE A 29 0.29 2.11 7.36
C PHE A 29 1.47 2.09 8.33
N CYS A 30 2.18 0.96 8.42
CA CYS A 30 3.25 0.74 9.38
C CYS A 30 4.65 0.59 8.74
N PRO A 31 5.62 1.47 9.09
CA PRO A 31 7.00 1.43 8.55
C PRO A 31 7.87 0.28 9.06
N ASN A 32 7.43 -0.42 10.09
CA ASN A 32 8.20 -1.49 10.73
C ASN A 32 7.98 -2.87 10.10
N PHE A 33 7.07 -3.00 9.14
CA PHE A 33 6.50 -4.31 8.83
C PHE A 33 7.43 -5.20 7.98
N ILE A 34 8.12 -4.67 6.96
CA ILE A 34 9.00 -5.48 6.12
C ILE A 34 10.46 -5.03 6.17
N THR A 35 11.34 -6.03 6.24
CA THR A 35 12.80 -5.89 6.19
C THR A 35 13.38 -6.49 4.92
N LEU A 36 14.61 -6.09 4.57
CA LEU A 36 15.32 -6.65 3.43
C LEU A 36 15.46 -8.19 3.54
N ASP A 37 15.69 -8.70 4.75
CA ASP A 37 15.79 -10.14 5.02
C ASP A 37 14.49 -10.89 4.66
N ASP A 38 13.34 -10.29 4.93
CA ASP A 38 12.05 -10.88 4.56
C ASP A 38 11.92 -10.90 3.03
N LEU A 39 12.29 -9.83 2.33
CA LEU A 39 12.26 -9.79 0.86
C LEU A 39 13.22 -10.82 0.23
N LEU A 40 14.39 -11.04 0.82
CA LEU A 40 15.36 -12.03 0.34
C LEU A 40 14.81 -13.45 0.41
N LYS A 41 14.09 -13.81 1.49
CA LYS A 41 13.42 -15.12 1.61
C LYS A 41 12.35 -15.34 0.53
N LEU A 42 11.84 -14.25 -0.04
CA LEU A 42 10.79 -14.25 -1.06
C LEU A 42 11.32 -14.18 -2.50
N LYS A 43 12.64 -14.10 -2.66
CA LYS A 43 13.28 -13.94 -3.98
C LYS A 43 12.87 -15.05 -4.95
N ASN A 44 12.80 -16.29 -4.47
CA ASN A 44 12.55 -17.48 -5.30
C ASN A 44 11.07 -17.77 -5.57
N ILE A 45 10.14 -17.01 -4.98
CA ILE A 45 8.72 -17.19 -5.26
C ILE A 45 8.39 -16.62 -6.64
N ARG A 46 7.90 -17.49 -7.53
CA ARG A 46 7.55 -17.18 -8.93
C ARG A 46 6.16 -16.53 -9.07
N LYS A 47 5.80 -15.67 -8.12
CA LYS A 47 4.61 -14.81 -8.22
C LYS A 47 5.06 -13.37 -8.36
N LYS A 48 4.22 -12.56 -8.99
CA LYS A 48 4.46 -11.14 -9.11
C LYS A 48 4.43 -10.50 -7.72
N LYS A 49 5.41 -9.65 -7.43
CA LYS A 49 5.63 -9.05 -6.11
C LYS A 49 5.51 -7.54 -6.20
N VAL A 50 4.72 -6.96 -5.30
CA VAL A 50 4.51 -5.51 -5.19
C VAL A 50 5.01 -5.05 -3.83
N PHE A 51 6.00 -4.16 -3.78
CA PHE A 51 6.46 -3.58 -2.51
C PHE A 51 5.53 -2.45 -2.08
N LEU A 52 4.91 -2.59 -0.92
CA LEU A 52 4.07 -1.56 -0.31
C LEU A 52 4.92 -0.64 0.55
N THR A 53 4.82 0.66 0.32
CA THR A 53 5.40 1.66 1.23
C THR A 53 4.30 2.31 2.06
N PRO A 54 4.56 2.63 3.33
CA PRO A 54 3.67 3.48 4.10
C PRO A 54 3.95 4.96 3.81
N MET A 55 3.27 5.85 4.56
CA MET A 55 3.77 7.22 4.76
C MET A 55 5.12 7.15 5.50
N VAL A 56 6.13 7.86 5.00
CA VAL A 56 7.51 7.68 5.48
C VAL A 56 7.98 8.89 6.27
N THR A 57 8.71 8.64 7.35
CA THR A 57 9.47 9.69 8.04
C THR A 57 10.88 9.82 7.44
N ASP A 58 11.59 10.92 7.72
CA ASP A 58 12.99 11.11 7.31
C ASP A 58 13.92 9.99 7.80
N ARG A 59 13.59 9.38 8.94
CA ARG A 59 14.35 8.25 9.47
C ARG A 59 14.15 6.98 8.64
N GLU A 60 12.96 6.79 8.11
CA GLU A 60 12.55 5.56 7.42
C GLU A 60 12.81 5.60 5.92
N ILE A 61 12.89 6.79 5.33
CA ILE A 61 13.16 6.94 3.89
C ILE A 61 14.48 6.27 3.49
N GLN A 62 15.52 6.36 4.33
CA GLN A 62 16.82 5.72 4.07
C GLN A 62 16.72 4.20 3.97
N LYS A 63 15.84 3.58 4.76
CA LYS A 63 15.58 2.14 4.70
C LYS A 63 14.93 1.77 3.37
N ILE A 64 13.98 2.56 2.90
CA ILE A 64 13.30 2.33 1.62
C ILE A 64 14.26 2.54 0.44
N ILE A 65 15.07 3.60 0.47
CA ILE A 65 16.11 3.85 -0.54
C ILE A 65 17.06 2.65 -0.63
N SER A 66 17.53 2.15 0.52
CA SER A 66 18.39 0.95 0.56
C SER A 66 17.72 -0.28 -0.06
N ILE A 67 16.42 -0.48 0.18
CA ILE A 67 15.64 -1.56 -0.43
C ILE A 67 15.52 -1.37 -1.95
N LEU A 68 15.28 -0.14 -2.43
CA LEU A 68 15.20 0.16 -3.86
C LEU A 68 16.52 -0.08 -4.59
N ASP A 69 17.63 0.35 -4.00
CA ASP A 69 18.96 0.13 -4.57
C ASP A 69 19.34 -1.35 -4.58
N PHE A 70 18.94 -2.09 -3.55
CA PHE A 70 19.12 -3.53 -3.54
C PHE A 70 18.23 -4.23 -4.59
N ASN A 71 17.00 -3.75 -4.78
CA ASN A 71 16.06 -4.27 -5.79
C ASN A 71 16.61 -4.13 -7.22
N LYS A 72 17.27 -3.01 -7.55
CA LYS A 72 17.91 -2.79 -8.86
C LYS A 72 18.89 -3.91 -9.23
N LYS A 73 19.60 -4.47 -8.25
CA LYS A 73 20.64 -5.49 -8.45
C LYS A 73 20.12 -6.92 -8.37
N ASN A 74 19.06 -7.15 -7.60
CA ASN A 74 18.63 -8.50 -7.22
C ASN A 74 17.22 -8.88 -7.66
N ILE A 75 16.42 -7.92 -8.16
CA ILE A 75 15.01 -8.07 -8.54
C ILE A 75 14.24 -8.84 -7.46
N LEU A 76 13.97 -8.16 -6.36
CA LEU A 76 13.19 -8.68 -5.25
C LEU A 76 11.68 -8.54 -5.51
N PHE A 77 11.26 -7.45 -6.14
CA PHE A 77 9.88 -7.13 -6.50
C PHE A 77 9.77 -6.41 -7.85
N ASP A 78 8.61 -6.56 -8.48
CA ASP A 78 8.31 -6.10 -9.84
C ASP A 78 7.67 -4.69 -9.87
N GLU A 79 6.89 -4.37 -8.84
CA GLU A 79 6.19 -3.09 -8.72
C GLU A 79 6.38 -2.49 -7.32
N ILE A 80 6.20 -1.19 -7.19
CA ILE A 80 6.10 -0.48 -5.91
C ILE A 80 4.80 0.29 -5.83
N THR A 81 4.10 0.17 -4.71
CA THR A 81 2.95 1.01 -4.37
C THR A 81 3.41 2.09 -3.40
N ILE A 82 3.25 3.35 -3.80
CA ILE A 82 3.74 4.52 -3.06
C ILE A 82 2.59 5.20 -2.32
N ASN A 83 2.71 5.34 -1.01
CA ASN A 83 1.78 6.08 -0.15
C ASN A 83 2.32 7.41 0.38
N ASP A 84 3.51 7.84 -0.06
CA ASP A 84 4.16 9.07 0.37
C ASP A 84 4.59 9.96 -0.82
N ILE A 85 4.25 11.24 -0.77
CA ILE A 85 4.57 12.19 -1.84
C ILE A 85 6.08 12.49 -1.92
N GLY A 86 6.78 12.53 -0.78
CA GLY A 86 8.21 12.76 -0.72
C GLY A 86 8.98 11.62 -1.37
N LEU A 87 8.58 10.38 -1.11
CA LEU A 87 9.12 9.20 -1.78
C LEU A 87 8.83 9.20 -3.29
N LEU A 88 7.61 9.55 -3.70
CA LEU A 88 7.27 9.67 -5.12
C LEU A 88 8.17 10.69 -5.83
N LYS A 89 8.35 11.86 -5.21
CA LYS A 89 9.24 12.91 -5.72
C LYS A 89 10.70 12.46 -5.76
N TYR A 90 11.17 11.74 -4.74
CA TYR A 90 12.51 11.18 -4.73
C TYR A 90 12.74 10.24 -5.92
N ILE A 91 11.79 9.33 -6.20
CA ILE A 91 11.86 8.42 -7.35
C ILE A 91 11.87 9.19 -8.68
N TYR A 92 11.05 10.23 -8.79
CA TYR A 92 11.00 11.13 -9.95
C TYR A 92 12.32 11.86 -10.19
N ASP A 93 12.87 12.51 -9.17
CA ASP A 93 14.09 13.31 -9.28
C ASP A 93 15.31 12.42 -9.59
N ASN A 94 15.35 11.21 -9.04
CA ASN A 94 16.45 10.25 -9.22
C ASN A 94 16.23 9.29 -10.41
N LYS A 95 15.13 9.44 -11.17
CA LYS A 95 14.81 8.63 -12.35
C LYS A 95 14.92 7.12 -12.08
N ILE A 96 14.39 6.67 -10.93
CA ILE A 96 14.45 5.25 -10.57
C ILE A 96 13.49 4.48 -11.48
N ASP A 97 14.05 3.60 -12.31
CA ASP A 97 13.30 2.74 -13.21
C ASP A 97 12.64 1.58 -12.43
N ILE A 98 11.38 1.78 -12.08
CA ILE A 98 10.54 0.77 -11.45
C ILE A 98 9.08 1.04 -11.81
N LYS A 99 8.28 -0.02 -11.87
CA LYS A 99 6.85 0.11 -12.10
C LYS A 99 6.16 0.65 -10.85
N ILE A 100 5.47 1.79 -10.97
CA ILE A 100 4.88 2.50 -9.82
C ILE A 100 3.35 2.44 -9.85
N ASN A 101 2.76 2.12 -8.70
CA ASN A 101 1.35 2.32 -8.40
C ASN A 101 1.19 3.43 -7.36
N ILE A 102 0.14 4.24 -7.49
CA ILE A 102 -0.21 5.23 -6.46
C ILE A 102 -1.14 4.56 -5.46
N GLY A 103 -0.67 4.41 -4.22
CA GLY A 103 -1.44 3.78 -3.15
C GLY A 103 -2.62 4.65 -2.69
N ARG A 104 -3.61 4.01 -2.05
CA ARG A 104 -4.87 4.65 -1.64
C ARG A 104 -4.70 5.82 -0.67
N ILE A 105 -3.66 5.80 0.17
CA ILE A 105 -3.39 6.88 1.15
C ILE A 105 -2.89 8.11 0.40
N LEU A 106 -1.92 7.93 -0.52
CA LEU A 106 -1.41 9.03 -1.33
C LEU A 106 -2.52 9.57 -2.23
N LEU A 107 -3.31 8.70 -2.86
CA LEU A 107 -4.45 9.10 -3.67
C LEU A 107 -5.41 10.01 -2.89
N LEU A 108 -5.80 9.60 -1.68
CA LEU A 108 -6.68 10.41 -0.83
C LEU A 108 -6.03 11.74 -0.45
N SER A 109 -4.74 11.75 -0.10
CA SER A 109 -4.02 12.99 0.24
C SER A 109 -3.90 13.99 -0.92
N LEU A 110 -3.96 13.48 -2.15
CA LEU A 110 -3.88 14.27 -3.38
C LEU A 110 -5.24 14.54 -4.01
N SER A 111 -6.35 14.20 -3.36
CA SER A 111 -7.70 14.23 -3.95
C SER A 111 -8.03 15.55 -4.68
N SER A 112 -7.55 16.67 -4.15
CA SER A 112 -7.80 18.02 -4.69
C SER A 112 -6.73 18.52 -5.67
N SER A 113 -5.60 17.84 -5.79
CA SER A 113 -4.44 18.29 -6.57
C SER A 113 -3.99 17.30 -7.65
N ILE A 114 -4.51 16.06 -7.63
CA ILE A 114 -4.12 14.97 -8.52
C ILE A 114 -4.30 15.29 -10.01
N THR A 115 -5.27 16.14 -10.34
CA THR A 115 -5.58 16.62 -11.69
C THR A 115 -4.84 17.90 -12.07
N SER A 116 -3.98 18.44 -11.19
CA SER A 116 -3.13 19.57 -11.55
C SER A 116 -2.11 19.18 -12.62
N ASN A 117 -1.71 20.15 -13.45
CA ASN A 117 -0.71 19.94 -14.50
C ASN A 117 0.62 19.40 -13.95
N TYR A 118 0.98 19.78 -12.72
CA TYR A 118 2.16 19.28 -12.04
C TYR A 118 2.11 17.75 -11.87
N PHE A 119 1.06 17.24 -11.23
CA PHE A 119 0.92 15.79 -10.98
C PHE A 119 0.67 15.02 -12.26
N ILE A 120 -0.14 15.52 -13.19
CA ILE A 120 -0.35 14.88 -14.50
C ILE A 120 0.98 14.68 -15.23
N ASN A 121 1.83 15.72 -15.28
CA ASN A 121 3.13 15.63 -15.94
C ASN A 121 4.08 14.69 -15.21
N MET A 122 4.10 14.72 -13.88
CA MET A 122 4.90 13.79 -13.08
C MET A 122 4.46 12.34 -13.32
N PHE A 123 3.15 12.06 -13.30
CA PHE A 123 2.63 10.70 -13.51
C PHE A 123 2.90 10.17 -14.91
N LYS A 124 2.83 11.03 -15.94
CA LYS A 124 3.21 10.66 -17.31
C LYS A 124 4.69 10.28 -17.39
N LYS A 125 5.58 11.09 -16.81
CA LYS A 125 7.03 10.84 -16.80
C LYS A 125 7.41 9.59 -16.03
N LEU A 126 6.74 9.33 -14.91
CA LEU A 126 6.91 8.13 -14.10
C LEU A 126 6.20 6.89 -14.68
N ASN A 127 5.40 7.06 -15.74
CA ASN A 127 4.56 6.02 -16.33
C ASN A 127 3.74 5.24 -15.26
N ILE A 128 2.99 5.99 -14.43
CA ILE A 128 2.17 5.40 -13.36
C ILE A 128 1.28 4.29 -13.92
N SER A 129 1.38 3.11 -13.32
CA SER A 129 0.73 1.92 -13.82
C SER A 129 -0.71 1.77 -13.36
N SER A 130 -0.96 2.05 -12.08
CA SER A 130 -2.31 1.99 -11.53
C SER A 130 -2.51 2.93 -10.34
N PHE A 131 -3.77 3.21 -10.04
CA PHE A 131 -4.21 3.85 -8.81
C PHE A 131 -4.93 2.83 -7.93
N GLU A 132 -4.59 2.81 -6.65
CA GLU A 132 -5.24 1.96 -5.67
C GLU A 132 -6.40 2.70 -5.01
N ILE A 133 -7.56 2.06 -4.94
CA ILE A 133 -8.77 2.60 -4.34
C ILE A 133 -9.35 1.59 -3.37
N ASP A 134 -10.19 2.05 -2.45
CA ASP A 134 -10.97 1.20 -1.53
C ASP A 134 -12.42 1.70 -1.37
N SER A 135 -12.83 2.61 -2.25
CA SER A 135 -14.15 3.21 -2.30
C SER A 135 -14.49 3.67 -3.72
N ALA A 136 -15.77 3.60 -4.07
CA ALA A 136 -16.32 4.20 -5.28
C ALA A 136 -16.01 5.71 -5.40
N ASP A 137 -15.96 6.41 -4.27
CA ASP A 137 -15.74 7.86 -4.25
C ASP A 137 -14.38 8.24 -4.85
N HIS A 138 -13.37 7.37 -4.73
CA HIS A 138 -12.04 7.63 -5.25
C HIS A 138 -12.02 7.72 -6.78
N LEU A 139 -12.99 7.11 -7.48
CA LEU A 139 -13.13 7.21 -8.93
C LEU A 139 -13.34 8.66 -9.39
N LYS A 140 -13.95 9.50 -8.56
CA LYS A 140 -14.15 10.92 -8.85
C LYS A 140 -12.82 11.68 -8.98
N TYR A 141 -11.78 11.25 -8.27
CA TYR A 141 -10.45 11.88 -8.30
C TYR A 141 -9.65 11.51 -9.55
N ILE A 142 -9.89 10.32 -10.09
CA ILE A 142 -9.11 9.74 -11.20
C ILE A 142 -9.94 9.51 -12.47
N ASN A 143 -11.10 10.14 -12.60
CA ASN A 143 -12.00 9.97 -13.74
C ASN A 143 -11.34 10.35 -15.07
N ASN A 144 -10.52 11.41 -15.08
CA ASN A 144 -9.81 11.91 -16.25
C ASN A 144 -8.50 11.16 -16.52
N LEU A 145 -8.14 10.21 -15.66
CA LEU A 145 -6.95 9.38 -15.80
C LEU A 145 -7.33 8.02 -16.39
N LYS A 146 -6.63 7.60 -17.44
CA LYS A 146 -6.90 6.35 -18.16
C LYS A 146 -6.17 5.14 -17.58
N ASN A 147 -5.50 5.31 -16.45
CA ASN A 147 -4.66 4.28 -15.82
C ASN A 147 -5.54 3.17 -15.23
N LYS A 148 -4.91 2.01 -14.99
CA LYS A 148 -5.56 0.86 -14.37
C LYS A 148 -5.92 1.18 -12.92
N ILE A 149 -6.88 0.43 -12.39
CA ILE A 149 -7.34 0.54 -11.01
C ILE A 149 -7.11 -0.80 -10.30
N SER A 150 -6.60 -0.71 -9.07
CA SER A 150 -6.51 -1.82 -8.13
C SER A 150 -7.43 -1.54 -6.95
N LEU A 151 -8.38 -2.44 -6.67
CA LEU A 151 -9.40 -2.25 -5.64
C LEU A 151 -9.04 -3.05 -4.38
N HIS A 152 -8.86 -2.37 -3.25
CA HIS A 152 -8.77 -2.98 -1.93
C HIS A 152 -10.15 -3.36 -1.40
N THR A 153 -10.25 -4.56 -0.82
CA THR A 153 -11.48 -5.09 -0.23
C THR A 153 -11.14 -6.02 0.95
N PRO A 154 -12.02 -6.19 1.97
CA PRO A 154 -13.29 -5.51 2.20
C PRO A 154 -13.16 -4.30 3.15
N TYR A 155 -11.95 -3.77 3.33
CA TYR A 155 -11.69 -2.72 4.32
C TYR A 155 -11.36 -1.39 3.67
N ARG A 156 -12.28 -0.44 3.81
CA ARG A 156 -12.12 0.96 3.39
C ARG A 156 -11.38 1.75 4.45
N TYR A 157 -10.27 2.35 4.07
CA TYR A 157 -9.47 3.22 4.92
C TYR A 157 -10.26 4.48 5.32
N ILE A 158 -10.21 4.82 6.61
CA ILE A 158 -10.79 6.06 7.15
C ILE A 158 -9.66 7.04 7.45
N THR A 159 -8.74 6.64 8.32
CA THR A 159 -7.66 7.49 8.83
C THR A 159 -6.58 6.65 9.48
N MET A 160 -5.44 7.26 9.77
CA MET A 160 -4.37 6.67 10.55
C MET A 160 -3.92 7.63 11.64
N THR A 161 -3.37 7.08 12.72
CA THR A 161 -2.83 7.86 13.83
C THR A 161 -1.43 7.37 14.18
N ARG A 162 -0.80 8.01 15.17
CA ARG A 162 0.42 7.48 15.79
C ARG A 162 0.14 6.48 16.90
N PHE A 163 -1.14 6.28 17.23
CA PHE A 163 -1.59 5.31 18.22
C PHE A 163 -1.70 3.92 17.57
N CYS A 164 -1.15 2.91 18.25
CA CYS A 164 -1.25 1.51 17.82
C CYS A 164 -1.44 0.63 19.06
N PRO A 165 -2.57 -0.09 19.21
CA PRO A 165 -2.81 -0.95 20.36
C PRO A 165 -1.76 -2.05 20.54
N SER A 166 -1.11 -2.47 19.45
CA SER A 166 -0.09 -3.52 19.46
C SER A 166 1.31 -2.99 19.82
N ALA A 167 1.52 -1.68 19.94
CA ALA A 167 2.79 -1.11 20.35
C ALA A 167 2.91 -1.10 21.89
N LYS A 168 4.11 -1.36 22.43
CA LYS A 168 4.37 -1.47 23.90
C LYS A 168 3.84 -0.27 24.70
N ASN A 169 4.10 0.95 24.21
CA ASN A 169 3.62 2.19 24.82
C ASN A 169 2.42 2.79 24.06
N ARG A 170 1.79 2.00 23.20
CA ARG A 170 0.73 2.42 22.28
C ARG A 170 1.11 3.51 21.26
N TRP A 171 2.39 3.88 21.18
CA TRP A 171 2.94 4.82 20.20
C TRP A 171 3.90 4.12 19.23
N ILE A 172 3.80 4.43 17.94
CA ILE A 172 4.58 3.75 16.88
C ILE A 172 6.07 4.11 16.91
N LYS A 173 6.43 5.29 17.42
CA LYS A 173 7.81 5.85 17.34
C LYS A 173 8.90 4.86 17.77
N ASP A 174 8.61 4.04 18.78
CA ASP A 174 9.55 3.07 19.34
C ASP A 174 9.09 1.61 19.15
N CYS A 175 8.11 1.39 18.28
CA CYS A 175 7.58 0.06 17.99
C CYS A 175 8.63 -0.76 17.23
N ARG A 176 8.95 -1.96 17.73
CA ARG A 176 9.81 -2.94 17.05
C ARG A 176 9.03 -4.21 16.67
N ASN A 177 7.71 -4.19 16.83
CA ASN A 177 6.88 -5.36 16.62
C ASN A 177 6.64 -5.56 15.12
N ARG A 178 6.83 -6.80 14.68
CA ARG A 178 6.35 -7.32 13.40
C ARG A 178 5.01 -7.99 13.68
N CYS A 179 3.94 -7.19 13.79
CA CYS A 179 2.62 -7.71 14.09
C CYS A 179 2.14 -8.65 12.97
N SER A 180 1.11 -9.45 13.19
CA SER A 180 0.31 -9.97 12.08
C SER A 180 -0.84 -8.98 11.83
N LYS A 181 -1.25 -8.81 10.58
CA LYS A 181 -2.47 -8.05 10.26
C LYS A 181 -3.63 -8.71 10.98
N ARG A 182 -4.29 -7.95 11.87
CA ARG A 182 -5.50 -8.40 12.54
C ARG A 182 -6.42 -7.22 12.71
N TYR A 183 -7.53 -7.25 11.98
CA TYR A 183 -8.60 -6.28 12.13
C TYR A 183 -9.32 -6.53 13.45
N MET A 184 -9.19 -5.58 14.38
CA MET A 184 -9.93 -5.61 15.65
C MET A 184 -11.16 -4.72 15.53
N LEU A 185 -12.33 -5.25 15.89
CA LEU A 185 -13.56 -4.48 15.95
C LEU A 185 -13.51 -3.48 17.12
N LEU A 186 -13.70 -2.21 16.81
CA LEU A 186 -13.95 -1.13 17.75
C LEU A 186 -15.45 -0.81 17.73
N GLN A 187 -16.13 -1.14 18.82
CA GLN A 187 -17.51 -0.74 19.02
C GLN A 187 -17.53 0.73 19.45
N SER A 188 -18.08 1.59 18.59
CA SER A 188 -18.40 2.96 18.93
C SER A 188 -19.91 3.10 19.11
N LYS A 189 -20.34 3.93 20.08
CA LYS A 189 -21.75 4.29 20.23
C LYS A 189 -22.18 5.39 19.26
N LEU A 190 -21.23 6.10 18.67
CA LEU A 190 -21.46 7.27 17.80
C LEU A 190 -21.34 6.93 16.32
N PHE A 191 -20.46 5.99 16.01
CA PHE A 191 -20.15 5.55 14.66
C PHE A 191 -20.33 4.04 14.65
N GLY A 192 -20.76 3.45 13.54
CA GLY A 192 -20.97 2.00 13.46
C GLY A 192 -19.68 1.19 13.70
N ASN A 193 -19.66 -0.04 13.22
CA ASN A 193 -18.50 -0.92 13.36
C ASN A 193 -17.26 -0.33 12.66
N ILE A 194 -16.29 0.14 13.44
CA ILE A 194 -14.96 0.56 12.95
C ILE A 194 -14.00 -0.58 13.23
N PHE A 195 -13.07 -0.83 12.32
CA PHE A 195 -11.99 -1.81 12.50
C PHE A 195 -10.67 -1.08 12.64
N ILE A 196 -9.79 -1.58 13.50
CA ILE A 196 -8.41 -1.09 13.62
C ILE A 196 -7.45 -2.21 13.22
N ASN A 197 -6.47 -1.87 12.38
CA ASN A 197 -5.35 -2.74 12.05
C ASN A 197 -4.06 -1.93 12.18
N GLY A 198 -3.23 -2.27 13.16
CA GLY A 198 -2.07 -1.47 13.56
C GLY A 198 -2.51 -0.06 14.02
N ASN A 199 -2.15 0.95 13.25
CA ASN A 199 -2.44 2.35 13.53
C ASN A 199 -3.48 2.99 12.60
N ALA A 200 -4.09 2.18 11.72
CA ALA A 200 -5.08 2.62 10.76
C ALA A 200 -6.47 2.12 11.13
N TYR A 201 -7.47 2.93 10.80
CA TYR A 201 -8.89 2.72 11.07
C TYR A 201 -9.64 2.52 9.77
N PHE A 202 -10.61 1.61 9.78
CA PHE A 202 -11.31 1.14 8.59
C PHE A 202 -12.81 0.99 8.85
N TYR A 203 -13.61 1.13 7.80
CA TYR A 203 -14.92 0.52 7.72
C TYR A 203 -14.84 -0.78 6.94
N ARG A 204 -15.70 -1.74 7.26
CA ARG A 204 -15.94 -2.85 6.37
C ARG A 204 -16.95 -2.40 5.31
N ASP A 205 -16.52 -2.45 4.06
CA ASP A 205 -17.28 -2.06 2.89
C ASP A 205 -16.90 -3.02 1.76
N GLU A 206 -17.89 -3.54 1.05
CA GLU A 206 -17.68 -4.43 -0.09
C GLU A 206 -18.13 -3.66 -1.34
N PRO A 207 -17.30 -2.73 -1.83
CA PRO A 207 -17.70 -1.84 -2.90
C PRO A 207 -17.95 -2.65 -4.18
N LEU A 208 -19.21 -2.72 -4.59
CA LEU A 208 -19.61 -3.27 -5.88
C LEU A 208 -19.26 -2.25 -6.97
N LEU A 209 -18.10 -2.44 -7.60
CA LEU A 209 -17.63 -1.57 -8.68
C LEU A 209 -17.59 -2.32 -10.00
N THR A 210 -18.22 -1.73 -11.02
CA THR A 210 -18.26 -2.24 -12.39
C THR A 210 -17.36 -1.43 -13.35
N ASP A 211 -16.47 -0.60 -12.83
CA ASP A 211 -15.54 0.17 -13.65
C ASP A 211 -14.57 -0.78 -14.39
N THR A 212 -14.55 -0.72 -15.71
CA THR A 212 -13.76 -1.61 -16.57
C THR A 212 -12.25 -1.42 -16.43
N ARG A 213 -11.80 -0.33 -15.80
CA ARG A 213 -10.39 -0.09 -15.47
C ARG A 213 -9.93 -0.90 -14.26
N ILE A 214 -10.84 -1.50 -13.50
CA ILE A 214 -10.49 -2.39 -12.37
C ILE A 214 -9.91 -3.67 -12.93
N THR A 215 -8.61 -3.84 -12.71
CA THR A 215 -7.85 -4.99 -13.23
C THR A 215 -7.35 -5.91 -12.13
N ARG A 216 -7.30 -5.43 -10.89
CA ARG A 216 -6.76 -6.12 -9.71
C ARG A 216 -7.68 -5.95 -8.51
N ILE A 217 -7.95 -7.04 -7.79
CA ILE A 217 -8.54 -7.01 -6.44
C ILE A 217 -7.45 -7.32 -5.43
N ILE A 218 -7.32 -6.48 -4.41
CA ILE A 218 -6.35 -6.61 -3.32
C ILE A 218 -7.13 -6.98 -2.07
N GLU A 219 -6.97 -8.22 -1.63
CA GLU A 219 -7.62 -8.72 -0.42
C GLU A 219 -6.72 -8.47 0.80
N SER A 220 -7.31 -7.83 1.81
CA SER A 220 -6.72 -7.73 3.14
C SER A 220 -7.43 -8.70 4.07
N LYS A 221 -6.72 -9.74 4.52
CA LYS A 221 -7.19 -10.68 5.54
C LYS A 221 -6.97 -10.13 6.95
#